data_AF-A0A6V7R8N9-F1
#
_entry.id   AF-A0A6V7R8N9-F1
#
_cell.length_a   1.000
_cell.length_b   1.000
_cell.length_c   1.000
_cell.angle_alpha   90.00
_cell.angle_beta   90.00
_cell.angle_gamma   90.00
#
_symmetry.space_group_name_H-M   'P 1'
#
loop_
_entity.id
_entity.type
_entity.pdbx_description
1 polymer ?
#
loop_
_entity_poly.entity_id
_entity_poly.type
_entity_poly.pdbx_seq_one_letter_code
_entity_poly.pdbx_strand_id
1 'polypeptide(L)'
;MVNDVQFYLYTILAVIVLSIAAGYFTSRYLLMPVVTFVAMGIAAFVLPNFYNNLEWQPLLGYAAFLAVLSFVLAMSMWVVKRNRRKAKELRGGPDETIDEAEHKKEI
;
A
#
# COMPACT_ATOMS: atom_id res chain seq x y z
N MET A 1 -29.86 6.66 10.84
CA MET A 1 -28.51 7.26 10.89
C MET A 1 -27.54 6.15 11.25
N VAL A 2 -27.13 5.34 10.26
CA VAL A 2 -25.99 4.43 10.45
C VAL A 2 -24.78 5.35 10.62
N ASN A 3 -24.06 5.24 11.72
CA ASN A 3 -23.01 6.18 12.12
C ASN A 3 -22.03 6.45 10.95
N ASP A 4 -22.15 7.62 10.32
CA ASP A 4 -21.32 8.04 9.19
C ASP A 4 -19.82 7.89 9.51
N VAL A 5 -19.45 8.22 10.75
CA VAL A 5 -18.07 8.10 11.27
C VAL A 5 -17.55 6.66 11.24
N GLN A 6 -18.40 5.67 11.55
CA GLN A 6 -18.00 4.26 11.53
C GLN A 6 -17.72 3.79 10.10
N PHE A 7 -18.54 4.19 9.13
CA PHE A 7 -18.31 3.87 7.73
C PHE A 7 -16.96 4.39 7.25
N TYR A 8 -16.66 5.68 7.48
CA TYR A 8 -15.39 6.29 7.10
C TYR A 8 -14.18 5.62 7.79
N LEU A 9 -14.32 5.26 9.07
CA LEU A 9 -13.27 4.55 9.80
C LEU A 9 -13.02 3.16 9.24
N TYR A 10 -14.07 2.39 8.96
CA TYR A 10 -13.94 1.05 8.39
C TYR A 10 -13.33 1.08 7.00
N THR A 11 -13.69 2.05 6.15
CA THR A 11 -13.09 2.19 4.81
C THR A 11 -11.63 2.61 4.88
N ILE A 12 -11.24 3.50 5.80
CA ILE A 12 -9.82 3.83 6.03
C ILE A 12 -9.04 2.60 6.47
N LEU A 13 -9.54 1.88 7.48
CA LEU A 13 -8.91 0.65 7.97
C LEU A 13 -8.79 -0.40 6.87
N ALA A 14 -9.86 -0.61 6.09
CA ALA A 14 -9.85 -1.54 4.97
C ALA A 14 -8.78 -1.16 3.93
N VAL A 15 -8.68 0.11 3.55
CA VAL A 15 -7.67 0.58 2.59
C VAL A 15 -6.25 0.38 3.11
N ILE A 16 -6.01 0.62 4.41
CA ILE A 16 -4.69 0.39 5.03
C ILE A 16 -4.34 -1.11 4.99
N VAL A 17 -5.25 -1.97 5.45
CA VAL A 17 -5.03 -3.43 5.48
C VAL A 17 -4.81 -3.98 4.07
N LEU A 18 -5.65 -3.57 3.11
CA LEU A 18 -5.53 -3.95 1.70
C LEU A 18 -4.19 -3.46 1.12
N SER A 19 -3.80 -2.22 1.40
CA SER A 19 -2.54 -1.66 0.90
C SER A 19 -1.33 -2.45 1.41
N ILE A 20 -1.32 -2.83 2.69
CA ILE A 20 -0.26 -3.64 3.29
C ILE A 20 -0.24 -5.05 2.69
N ALA A 21 -1.40 -5.71 2.61
CA ALA A 21 -1.52 -7.05 2.04
C ALA A 21 -1.03 -7.07 0.58
N ALA A 22 -1.44 -6.09 -0.23
CA ALA A 22 -1.02 -6.01 -1.62
C ALA A 22 0.47 -5.66 -1.79
N GLY A 23 1.03 -4.82 -0.92
CA GLY A 23 2.48 -4.56 -0.90
C GLY A 23 3.32 -5.80 -0.62
N TYR A 24 2.73 -6.80 0.04
CA TYR A 24 3.33 -8.11 0.28
C TYR A 24 3.16 -9.06 -0.92
N PHE A 25 1.95 -9.15 -1.49
CA PHE A 25 1.64 -10.08 -2.59
C PHE A 25 2.14 -9.64 -3.97
N THR A 26 2.21 -8.34 -4.24
CA THR A 26 2.46 -7.80 -5.58
C THR A 26 3.82 -7.09 -5.65
N SER A 27 4.63 -7.41 -6.67
CA SER A 27 5.90 -6.71 -6.96
C SER A 27 5.70 -5.30 -7.51
N ARG A 28 4.47 -4.96 -7.94
CA ARG A 28 4.05 -3.69 -8.54
C ARG A 28 3.29 -2.81 -7.55
N TYR A 29 4.03 -2.04 -6.77
CA TYR A 29 3.53 -1.14 -5.72
C TYR A 29 2.50 -0.10 -6.20
N LEU A 30 2.52 0.26 -7.48
CA LEU A 30 1.61 1.27 -8.05
C LEU A 30 0.23 0.75 -8.44
N LEU A 31 -0.01 -0.56 -8.43
CA LEU A 31 -1.31 -1.12 -8.82
C LEU A 31 -2.40 -0.83 -7.78
N MET A 32 -2.04 -0.86 -6.48
CA MET A 32 -3.03 -0.75 -5.40
C MET A 32 -3.71 0.62 -5.30
N PRO A 33 -2.98 1.75 -5.38
CA PRO A 33 -3.59 3.07 -5.33
C PRO A 33 -4.50 3.32 -6.54
N VAL A 34 -4.10 2.84 -7.72
CA VAL A 34 -4.88 2.94 -8.95
C VAL A 34 -6.18 2.12 -8.84
N VAL A 35 -6.10 0.88 -8.38
CA VAL A 35 -7.29 0.04 -8.16
C VAL A 35 -8.21 0.65 -7.10
N THR A 36 -7.66 1.16 -6.01
CA THR A 36 -8.43 1.83 -4.95
C THR A 36 -9.12 3.08 -5.49
N PHE A 37 -8.42 3.91 -6.26
CA PHE A 37 -9.00 5.09 -6.89
C PHE A 37 -10.12 4.75 -7.86
N VAL A 38 -9.92 3.74 -8.72
CA VAL A 38 -10.93 3.31 -9.70
C VAL A 38 -12.15 2.72 -9.00
N ALA A 39 -11.95 1.79 -8.05
CA ALA A 39 -13.05 1.15 -7.34
C ALA A 39 -13.86 2.17 -6.52
N MET A 40 -13.18 3.06 -5.80
CA MET A 40 -13.84 4.05 -4.96
C MET A 40 -14.43 5.20 -5.79
N GLY A 41 -13.82 5.57 -6.91
CA GLY A 41 -14.37 6.50 -7.87
C GLY A 41 -15.67 5.98 -8.47
N ILE A 42 -15.70 4.71 -8.92
CA ILE A 42 -16.94 4.07 -9.40
C ILE A 42 -18.00 4.08 -8.28
N ALA A 43 -17.64 3.68 -7.07
CA ALA A 43 -18.56 3.71 -5.94
C ALA A 43 -19.12 5.12 -5.66
N ALA A 44 -18.29 6.17 -5.77
CA ALA A 44 -18.70 7.56 -5.55
C ALA A 44 -19.69 8.08 -6.59
N PHE A 45 -19.67 7.58 -7.82
CA PHE A 45 -20.66 7.92 -8.85
C PHE A 45 -21.90 7.02 -8.80
N VAL A 46 -21.74 5.77 -8.39
CA VAL A 46 -22.82 4.78 -8.36
C VAL A 46 -23.70 4.93 -7.12
N LEU A 47 -23.13 5.16 -5.94
CA LEU A 47 -23.87 5.27 -4.67
C LEU A 47 -24.92 6.41 -4.65
N PRO A 48 -24.60 7.65 -5.08
CA PRO A 48 -25.57 8.74 -5.16
C PRO A 48 -26.76 8.42 -6.06
N ASN A 49 -26.58 7.55 -7.06
CA ASN A 49 -27.65 7.13 -7.97
C ASN A 49 -28.68 6.21 -7.30
N PHE A 50 -28.35 5.60 -6.16
CA PHE A 50 -29.23 4.74 -5.37
C PHE A 50 -29.74 5.37 -4.06
N TYR A 51 -29.15 6.50 -3.64
CA TYR A 51 -29.49 7.16 -2.39
C TYR A 51 -29.64 8.68 -2.58
N ASN A 52 -30.88 9.17 -2.49
CA ASN A 52 -31.24 10.57 -2.76
C ASN A 52 -30.64 11.61 -1.77
N ASN A 53 -30.04 11.14 -0.68
CA ASN A 53 -29.47 11.94 0.40
C ASN A 53 -27.93 11.87 0.45
N LEU A 54 -27.30 11.37 -0.62
CA LEU A 54 -25.84 11.27 -0.76
C LEU A 54 -25.37 12.17 -1.91
N GLU A 55 -24.73 13.28 -1.58
CA GLU A 55 -24.10 14.14 -2.58
C GLU A 55 -22.81 13.50 -3.10
N TRP A 56 -22.64 13.46 -4.43
CA TRP A 56 -21.47 12.84 -5.06
C TRP A 56 -20.16 13.61 -4.78
N GLN A 57 -20.24 14.92 -4.53
CA GLN A 57 -19.08 15.80 -4.33
C GLN A 57 -18.23 15.40 -3.10
N PRO A 58 -18.78 15.26 -1.88
CA PRO A 58 -18.03 14.80 -0.72
C PRO A 58 -17.52 13.36 -0.86
N LEU A 59 -18.29 12.47 -1.52
CA LEU A 59 -17.89 11.08 -1.74
C LEU A 59 -16.67 11.00 -2.68
N LEU A 60 -16.66 11.80 -3.74
CA LEU A 60 -15.57 11.84 -4.69
C LEU A 60 -14.30 12.44 -4.05
N GLY A 61 -14.45 13.50 -3.25
CA GLY A 61 -13.35 14.04 -2.44
C GLY A 61 -12.76 13.01 -1.48
N TYR A 62 -13.61 12.21 -0.83
CA TYR A 62 -13.18 11.14 0.05
C TYR A 62 -12.48 9.99 -0.71
N ALA A 63 -12.98 9.60 -1.88
CA ALA A 63 -12.33 8.62 -2.75
C ALA A 63 -10.94 9.10 -3.21
N ALA A 64 -10.82 10.38 -3.59
CA ALA A 64 -9.53 10.98 -3.95
C ALA A 64 -8.56 10.97 -2.75
N PHE A 65 -9.04 11.29 -1.54
CA PHE A 65 -8.24 11.20 -0.32
C PHE A 65 -7.72 9.77 -0.07
N LEU A 66 -8.60 8.75 -0.16
CA LEU A 66 -8.21 7.35 0.04
C LEU A 66 -7.19 6.88 -1.00
N ALA A 67 -7.29 7.35 -2.24
CA ALA A 67 -6.32 7.05 -3.29
C ALA A 67 -4.94 7.65 -2.99
N VAL A 68 -4.89 8.93 -2.58
CA VAL A 68 -3.64 9.59 -2.16
C VAL A 68 -3.05 8.88 -0.95
N LEU A 69 -3.88 8.52 0.04
CA LEU A 69 -3.43 7.76 1.22
C LEU A 69 -2.83 6.41 0.83
N SER A 70 -3.52 5.63 -0.01
CA SER A 70 -3.00 4.35 -0.52
C SER A 70 -1.70 4.53 -1.30
N PHE A 71 -1.59 5.60 -2.10
CA PHE A 71 -0.37 5.93 -2.84
C PHE A 71 0.81 6.21 -1.91
N VAL A 72 0.62 7.03 -0.87
CA VAL A 72 1.65 7.33 0.12
C VAL A 72 2.09 6.06 0.87
N LEU A 73 1.15 5.20 1.26
CA LEU A 73 1.45 3.94 1.93
C LEU A 73 2.24 2.99 1.02
N ALA A 74 1.82 2.84 -0.24
CA ALA A 74 2.51 2.02 -1.22
C ALA A 74 3.93 2.52 -1.48
N MET A 75 4.11 3.84 -1.63
CA MET A 75 5.41 4.47 -1.82
C MET A 75 6.31 4.28 -0.59
N SER A 76 5.75 4.42 0.62
CA SER A 76 6.48 4.19 1.88
C SER A 76 6.97 2.75 1.99
N MET A 77 6.13 1.77 1.69
CA MET A 77 6.52 0.36 1.65
C MET A 77 7.58 0.07 0.60
N TRP A 78 7.47 0.69 -0.59
CA TRP A 78 8.46 0.55 -1.64
C TRP A 78 9.83 1.10 -1.21
N VAL A 79 9.88 2.27 -0.59
CA VAL A 79 11.12 2.86 -0.05
C VAL A 79 11.75 1.95 0.99
N VAL A 80 10.97 1.44 1.95
CA VAL A 80 11.46 0.50 2.97
C VAL A 80 12.03 -0.77 2.32
N LYS A 81 11.33 -1.36 1.34
CA LYS A 81 11.81 -2.56 0.66
C LYS A 81 13.08 -2.29 -0.17
N ARG A 82 13.15 -1.15 -0.85
CA ARG A 82 14.34 -0.71 -1.60
C ARG A 82 15.52 -0.51 -0.66
N ASN A 83 15.30 0.12 0.50
CA ASN A 83 16.35 0.32 1.49
C ASN A 83 16.83 -1.01 2.08
N ARG A 84 15.93 -1.97 2.33
CA ARG A 84 16.30 -3.33 2.76
C ARG A 84 17.10 -4.09 1.70
N ARG A 85 16.79 -3.94 0.41
CA ARG A 85 17.58 -4.53 -0.69
C ARG A 85 18.97 -3.91 -0.76
N LYS A 86 19.07 -2.58 -0.72
CA LYS A 86 20.35 -1.88 -0.64
C LYS A 86 21.17 -2.30 0.58
N ALA A 87 20.55 -2.46 1.74
CA ALA A 87 21.24 -2.92 2.95
C ALA A 87 21.72 -4.38 2.85
N LYS A 88 21.03 -5.23 2.07
CA LYS A 88 21.49 -6.60 1.75
C LYS A 88 22.60 -6.62 0.72
N GLU A 89 22.53 -5.78 -0.30
CA GLU A 89 23.60 -5.59 -1.30
C GLU A 89 24.86 -5.02 -0.63
N LEU A 90 24.72 -4.06 0.29
CA LEU A 90 25.83 -3.54 1.12
C LEU A 90 26.35 -4.57 2.14
N ARG A 91 25.55 -5.58 2.49
CA ARG A 91 25.96 -6.73 3.31
C ARG A 91 26.42 -7.93 2.48
N GLY A 92 26.34 -7.85 1.14
CA GLY A 92 26.92 -8.78 0.18
C GLY A 92 28.42 -8.57 0.01
N GLY A 93 29.11 -8.61 1.15
CA GLY A 93 30.55 -8.43 1.33
C GLY A 93 30.76 -8.25 2.83
N PRO A 94 30.53 -9.31 3.63
CA PRO A 94 31.65 -10.14 4.11
C PRO A 94 31.28 -11.61 4.45
N ASP A 95 30.16 -12.17 3.98
CA ASP A 95 29.84 -13.59 4.26
C ASP A 95 30.72 -14.53 3.40
N GLU A 96 30.99 -14.17 2.14
CA GLU A 96 31.91 -14.92 1.26
C GLU A 96 33.37 -14.89 1.76
N THR A 97 33.78 -13.83 2.47
CA THR A 97 35.15 -13.73 3.01
C THR A 97 35.38 -14.56 4.26
N ILE A 98 34.32 -14.95 4.99
CA ILE A 98 34.46 -15.81 6.18
C ILE A 98 34.54 -17.27 5.74
N ASP A 99 33.72 -17.68 4.77
CA ASP A 99 33.80 -19.03 4.18
C ASP A 99 35.12 -19.26 3.42
N GLU A 100 35.63 -18.27 2.67
CA GLU A 100 36.97 -18.35 2.05
C GLU A 100 38.11 -18.33 3.08
N ALA A 101 37.95 -17.63 4.21
CA ALA A 101 38.97 -17.57 5.27
C ALA A 101 39.00 -18.84 6.14
N GLU A 102 37.87 -19.52 6.33
CA GLU A 102 37.82 -20.84 6.97
C GLU A 102 38.40 -21.92 6.07
N HIS A 103 38.06 -21.96 4.77
CA HIS A 103 38.59 -22.97 3.84
C HIS A 103 40.11 -22.86 3.60
N LYS A 104 40.72 -21.67 3.81
CA LYS A 104 42.17 -21.47 3.70
C LYS A 104 42.95 -21.86 4.97
N LYS A 105 42.28 -22.10 6.09
CA LYS A 105 42.90 -22.60 7.33
C LYS A 105 42.91 -24.13 7.42
N GLU A 106 42.12 -24.81 6.60
CA GLU A 106 42.01 -26.28 6.59
C GLU A 106 42.89 -26.97 5.52
N ILE A 107 43.66 -26.21 4.73
CA ILE A 107 44.63 -26.72 3.73
C ILE A 107 46.07 -26.46 4.18
#